data_AF-A0A1W1W199-F1
#
_entry.id   AF-A0A1W1W199-F1
#
_cell.length_a   1.000
_cell.length_b   1.000
_cell.length_c   1.000
_cell.angle_alpha   90.00
_cell.angle_beta   90.00
_cell.angle_gamma   90.00
#
_symmetry.space_group_name_H-M   'P 1'
#
loop_
_entity.id
_entity.type
_entity.pdbx_description
1 polymer ?
#
loop_
_entity_poly.entity_id
_entity_poly.type
_entity_poly.pdbx_seq_one_letter_code
_entity_poly.pdbx_strand_id
1 'polypeptide(L)'
;MGGGIARGLRLRLPPTRFFPQQTDDDLAFRSALQKQNLLFEASALVSPVVVAQSVNIPTIYGQVLQKIDPVVTMKNRAAATIKLADYYLGQWAKFVRPVMAYPELTDPMYAPLRDISGEYMVPNLKMIQNNVISLLNVNGKFIESYMTGLNHEFARELLWREYPTDQRGSYFRQFWDVREVMGANPTKAKIEQFKNIPELHRWALNRDLGDHNNRPTVKDNVVLVVRGELLKRYPNTVIYAQRADWPVENGQIDTTKVRNLADEDGSMAGQANIQHPLFKAQILPDIYFIGFNLTVKEVKGDPGNSLAENPGWFFILRERPGEPRFGFDIGDAPQNPLYTWNELNWKNLGTADGGQLTINRNFTLGNTNPLTGDAGLDNKARHDEDVKYSWSTTTNAADIAYITYQDKVMIAIHGSEMLNF
;
A
#
# COMPACT_ATOMS: atom_id res chain seq x y z
N MET A 1 -17.83 122.79 -86.73
CA MET A 1 -17.57 124.17 -86.25
C MET A 1 -17.69 124.10 -84.74
N GLY A 2 -16.69 124.28 -83.89
CA GLY A 2 -15.44 125.04 -83.91
C GLY A 2 -15.26 125.57 -82.47
N GLY A 3 -14.04 125.53 -81.93
CA GLY A 3 -13.70 126.22 -80.67
C GLY A 3 -13.32 125.30 -79.51
N GLY A 4 -12.01 125.18 -79.24
CA GLY A 4 -11.47 124.48 -78.08
C GLY A 4 -11.35 125.37 -76.84
N ILE A 5 -11.33 124.74 -75.66
CA ILE A 5 -10.78 125.29 -74.40
C ILE A 5 -10.17 124.11 -73.61
N ALA A 6 -8.90 124.23 -73.21
CA ALA A 6 -8.18 123.27 -72.40
C ALA A 6 -8.74 123.16 -70.96
N ARG A 7 -8.70 121.98 -70.33
CA ARG A 7 -8.67 121.85 -68.85
C ARG A 7 -8.30 120.44 -68.34
N GLY A 8 -7.12 120.36 -67.75
CA GLY A 8 -6.85 119.76 -66.43
C GLY A 8 -7.05 118.25 -66.24
N LEU A 9 -5.93 117.53 -66.18
CA LEU A 9 -5.81 116.21 -65.57
C LEU A 9 -6.37 116.26 -64.13
N ARG A 10 -7.44 115.51 -63.83
CA ARG A 10 -7.94 115.32 -62.45
C ARG A 10 -7.71 113.89 -61.99
N LEU A 11 -6.60 113.68 -61.27
CA LEU A 11 -6.38 112.52 -60.42
C LEU A 11 -7.46 112.52 -59.31
N ARG A 12 -8.29 111.48 -59.25
CA ARG A 12 -9.19 111.24 -58.11
C ARG A 12 -8.44 110.44 -57.04
N LEU A 13 -8.24 111.05 -55.87
CA LEU A 13 -7.82 110.35 -54.66
C LEU A 13 -8.94 109.39 -54.20
N PRO A 14 -8.62 108.17 -53.73
CA PRO A 14 -9.61 107.30 -53.10
C PRO A 14 -10.03 107.86 -51.73
N PRO A 15 -11.26 107.58 -51.26
CA PRO A 15 -11.80 108.15 -50.03
C PRO A 15 -11.04 107.66 -48.79
N THR A 16 -10.89 108.55 -47.82
CA THR A 16 -10.24 108.34 -46.52
C THR A 16 -10.89 107.16 -45.77
N ARG A 17 -10.05 106.18 -45.36
CA ARG A 17 -10.47 105.12 -44.44
C ARG A 17 -10.76 105.75 -43.08
N PHE A 18 -12.03 105.72 -42.66
CA PHE A 18 -12.43 106.02 -41.30
C PHE A 18 -11.87 104.94 -40.37
N PHE A 19 -10.99 105.32 -39.45
CA PHE A 19 -10.72 104.51 -38.26
C PHE A 19 -11.89 104.78 -37.29
N PRO A 20 -12.71 103.78 -36.94
CA PRO A 20 -13.74 103.98 -35.93
C PRO A 20 -13.07 104.37 -34.61
N GLN A 21 -13.53 105.45 -33.98
CA GLN A 21 -13.18 105.78 -32.60
C GLN A 21 -13.61 104.59 -31.72
N GLN A 22 -12.68 104.05 -30.93
CA GLN A 22 -13.00 103.07 -29.91
C GLN A 22 -14.01 103.69 -28.95
N THR A 23 -15.23 103.15 -28.92
CA THR A 23 -16.23 103.46 -27.91
C THR A 23 -15.87 102.73 -26.61
N ASP A 24 -16.29 103.29 -25.46
CA ASP A 24 -16.03 102.67 -24.15
C ASP A 24 -16.57 101.24 -24.07
N ASP A 25 -17.66 100.95 -24.79
CA ASP A 25 -18.25 99.61 -24.92
C ASP A 25 -17.33 98.61 -25.64
N ASP A 26 -16.60 99.04 -26.68
CA ASP A 26 -15.63 98.19 -27.39
C ASP A 26 -14.44 97.80 -26.49
N LEU A 27 -14.00 98.74 -25.65
CA LEU A 27 -12.95 98.49 -24.65
C LEU A 27 -13.46 97.56 -23.53
N ALA A 28 -14.69 97.79 -23.07
CA ALA A 28 -15.34 96.94 -22.07
C ALA A 28 -15.49 95.50 -22.58
N PHE A 29 -15.97 95.32 -23.81
CA PHE A 29 -16.14 94.00 -24.43
C PHE A 29 -14.80 93.28 -24.61
N ARG A 30 -13.75 93.96 -25.08
CA ARG A 30 -12.40 93.36 -25.17
C ARG A 30 -11.85 92.96 -23.81
N SER A 31 -12.05 93.79 -22.78
CA SER A 31 -11.62 93.47 -21.42
C SER A 31 -12.37 92.27 -20.84
N ALA A 32 -13.68 92.16 -21.12
CA ALA A 32 -14.51 91.04 -20.70
C ALA A 32 -14.09 89.74 -21.39
N LEU A 33 -13.80 89.79 -22.70
CA LEU A 33 -13.30 88.65 -23.47
C LEU A 33 -11.94 88.17 -22.96
N GLN A 34 -11.03 89.09 -22.63
CA GLN A 34 -9.74 88.76 -22.03
C GLN A 34 -9.91 88.11 -20.65
N LYS A 35 -10.77 88.66 -19.79
CA LYS A 35 -11.07 88.05 -18.48
C LYS A 35 -11.71 86.68 -18.61
N GLN A 36 -12.60 86.48 -19.58
CA GLN A 36 -13.24 85.21 -19.84
C GLN A 36 -12.22 84.16 -20.32
N ASN A 37 -11.32 84.52 -21.23
CA ASN A 37 -10.25 83.62 -21.67
C ASN A 37 -9.29 83.28 -20.53
N LEU A 38 -8.90 84.26 -19.71
CA LEU A 38 -8.08 84.02 -18.52
C LEU A 38 -8.79 83.10 -17.52
N LEU A 39 -10.11 83.23 -17.36
CA LEU A 39 -10.90 82.34 -16.52
C LEU A 39 -10.92 80.91 -17.10
N PHE A 40 -11.05 80.75 -18.42
CA PHE A 40 -11.00 79.45 -19.07
C PHE A 40 -9.62 78.81 -18.96
N GLU A 41 -8.53 79.55 -19.18
CA GLU A 41 -7.16 79.06 -18.99
C GLU A 41 -6.89 78.68 -17.53
N ALA A 42 -7.33 79.50 -16.58
CA ALA A 42 -7.23 79.18 -15.15
C ALA A 42 -8.08 77.95 -14.78
N SER A 43 -9.28 77.81 -15.34
CA SER A 43 -10.14 76.64 -15.11
C SER A 43 -9.56 75.35 -15.69
N ALA A 44 -8.84 75.44 -16.82
CA ALA A 44 -8.15 74.31 -17.43
C ALA A 44 -6.92 73.88 -16.61
N LEU A 45 -6.25 74.83 -15.94
CA LEU A 45 -5.12 74.55 -15.04
C LEU A 45 -5.57 73.98 -13.68
N VAL A 46 -6.75 74.35 -13.20
CA VAL A 46 -7.28 73.93 -11.88
C VAL A 46 -8.11 72.64 -11.98
N SER A 47 -8.60 72.28 -13.15
CA SER A 47 -9.31 71.01 -13.35
C SER A 47 -8.32 69.85 -13.21
N PRO A 48 -8.43 68.99 -12.18
CA PRO A 48 -7.58 67.82 -12.12
C PRO A 48 -7.92 66.95 -13.33
N VAL A 49 -6.94 66.75 -14.22
CA VAL A 49 -7.03 65.70 -15.23
C VAL A 49 -7.11 64.40 -14.46
N VAL A 50 -8.33 63.85 -14.31
CA VAL A 50 -8.52 62.54 -13.71
C VAL A 50 -7.90 61.54 -14.69
N VAL A 51 -6.66 61.17 -14.43
CA VAL A 51 -5.99 60.12 -15.19
C VAL A 51 -6.83 58.87 -15.01
N ALA A 52 -7.44 58.39 -16.10
CA ALA A 52 -8.18 57.14 -16.06
C ALA A 52 -7.23 56.04 -15.60
N GLN A 53 -7.45 55.52 -14.40
CA GLN A 53 -6.67 54.40 -13.89
C GLN A 53 -6.97 53.21 -14.79
N SER A 54 -5.91 52.60 -15.35
CA SER A 54 -6.06 51.41 -16.16
C SER A 54 -6.63 50.29 -15.29
N VAL A 55 -7.86 49.88 -15.59
CA VAL A 55 -8.50 48.76 -14.92
C VAL A 55 -7.84 47.49 -15.43
N ASN A 56 -7.16 46.76 -14.54
CA ASN A 56 -6.57 45.47 -14.86
C ASN A 56 -7.68 44.41 -14.94
N ILE A 57 -8.29 44.30 -16.11
CA ILE A 57 -9.35 43.34 -16.42
C ILE A 57 -8.94 41.90 -16.08
N PRO A 58 -7.71 41.43 -16.39
CA PRO A 58 -7.25 40.10 -15.95
C PRO A 58 -7.32 39.88 -14.44
N THR A 59 -6.92 40.85 -13.62
CA THR A 59 -7.00 40.74 -12.16
C THR A 59 -8.45 40.68 -11.67
N ILE A 60 -9.33 41.52 -12.23
CA ILE A 60 -10.75 41.52 -11.87
C ILE A 60 -11.40 40.20 -12.30
N TYR A 61 -11.09 39.70 -13.48
CA TYR A 61 -11.56 38.41 -13.98
C TYR A 61 -11.16 37.27 -13.03
N GLY A 62 -9.90 37.22 -12.61
CA GLY A 62 -9.42 36.24 -11.62
C GLY A 62 -10.16 36.35 -10.29
N GLN A 63 -10.38 37.56 -9.78
CA GLN A 63 -11.11 37.79 -8.53
C GLN A 63 -12.59 37.42 -8.63
N VAL A 64 -13.24 37.71 -9.76
CA VAL A 64 -14.64 37.37 -10.00
C VAL A 64 -14.81 35.86 -10.12
N LEU A 65 -13.94 35.17 -10.86
CA LEU A 65 -13.95 33.70 -10.93
C LEU A 65 -13.76 33.06 -9.56
N GLN A 66 -12.79 33.56 -8.78
CA GLN A 66 -12.56 33.06 -7.42
C GLN A 66 -13.77 33.29 -6.50
N LYS A 67 -14.50 34.40 -6.70
CA LYS A 67 -15.71 34.72 -5.94
C LYS A 67 -16.97 34.03 -6.44
N ILE A 68 -16.99 33.51 -7.67
CA ILE A 68 -18.12 32.75 -8.23
C ILE A 68 -17.94 31.24 -7.99
N ASP A 69 -16.72 30.78 -7.66
CA ASP A 69 -16.44 29.38 -7.37
C ASP A 69 -17.47 28.80 -6.36
N PRO A 70 -18.26 27.79 -6.76
CA PRO A 70 -19.28 27.19 -5.92
C PRO A 70 -18.70 26.58 -4.63
N VAL A 71 -17.43 26.13 -4.65
CA VAL A 71 -16.76 25.55 -3.47
C VAL A 71 -16.60 26.61 -2.38
N VAL A 72 -16.26 27.85 -2.76
CA VAL A 72 -16.06 28.97 -1.84
C VAL A 72 -17.40 29.59 -1.43
N THR A 73 -18.27 29.86 -2.40
CA THR A 73 -19.54 30.57 -2.17
C THR A 73 -20.55 29.75 -1.38
N MET A 74 -20.71 28.45 -1.68
CA MET A 74 -21.64 27.59 -0.95
C MET A 74 -21.18 27.36 0.49
N LYS A 75 -19.87 27.22 0.71
CA LYS A 75 -19.31 27.10 2.07
C LYS A 75 -19.59 28.36 2.90
N ASN A 76 -19.31 29.53 2.35
CA ASN A 76 -19.55 30.79 3.04
C ASN A 76 -21.04 31.04 3.28
N ARG A 77 -21.90 30.70 2.30
CA ARG A 77 -23.35 30.77 2.45
C ARG A 77 -23.87 29.81 3.53
N ALA A 78 -23.41 28.56 3.54
CA ALA A 78 -23.81 27.58 4.55
C ALA A 78 -23.35 28.00 5.95
N ALA A 79 -22.10 28.47 6.10
CA ALA A 79 -21.58 29.00 7.36
C ALA A 79 -22.35 30.24 7.86
N ALA A 80 -22.79 31.11 6.94
CA ALA A 80 -23.61 32.27 7.30
C ALA A 80 -25.05 31.89 7.68
N THR A 81 -25.57 30.78 7.16
CA THR A 81 -26.97 30.36 7.37
C THR A 81 -27.13 29.44 8.58
N ILE A 82 -26.15 28.57 8.83
CA ILE A 82 -26.23 27.55 9.87
C ILE A 82 -25.35 27.95 11.05
N LYS A 83 -25.99 28.35 12.16
CA LYS A 83 -25.31 28.64 13.42
C LYS A 83 -25.04 27.33 14.15
N LEU A 84 -23.77 26.96 14.28
CA LEU A 84 -23.31 25.81 15.07
C LEU A 84 -22.49 26.27 16.25
N ALA A 85 -22.41 25.43 17.28
CA ALA A 85 -21.40 25.57 18.32
C ALA A 85 -19.99 25.41 17.72
N ASP A 86 -19.02 26.14 18.27
CA ASP A 86 -17.64 26.24 17.77
C ASP A 86 -16.94 24.89 17.54
N TYR A 87 -17.32 23.87 18.31
CA TYR A 87 -16.83 22.51 18.17
C TYR A 87 -17.10 21.89 16.78
N TYR A 88 -18.21 22.22 16.13
CA TYR A 88 -18.60 21.63 14.84
C TYR A 88 -18.07 22.40 13.61
N LEU A 89 -17.70 23.68 13.78
CA LEU A 89 -17.25 24.55 12.69
C LEU A 89 -15.95 24.05 12.03
N GLY A 90 -15.04 23.43 12.79
CA GLY A 90 -13.79 22.87 12.27
C GLY A 90 -13.96 21.62 11.40
N GLN A 91 -15.05 20.86 11.58
CA GLN A 91 -15.31 19.63 10.82
C GLN A 91 -16.12 19.88 9.53
N TRP A 92 -17.01 20.87 9.55
CA TRP A 92 -17.88 21.21 8.40
C TRP A 92 -17.13 21.83 7.23
N ALA A 93 -16.04 22.54 7.51
CA ALA A 93 -15.26 23.28 6.52
C ALA A 93 -14.59 22.39 5.44
N LYS A 94 -14.55 21.06 5.63
CA LYS A 94 -13.87 20.11 4.73
C LYS A 94 -14.77 19.45 3.69
N PHE A 95 -16.09 19.38 3.89
CA PHE A 95 -16.98 18.67 2.96
C PHE A 95 -18.35 19.36 2.83
N VAL A 96 -18.69 19.84 1.64
CA VAL A 96 -20.01 20.43 1.35
C VAL A 96 -21.10 19.36 1.24
N ARG A 97 -20.74 18.11 0.94
CA ARG A 97 -21.61 16.93 0.98
C ARG A 97 -20.80 15.71 1.41
N PRO A 98 -21.23 14.95 2.45
CA PRO A 98 -20.65 13.64 2.72
C PRO A 98 -20.95 12.70 1.54
N VAL A 99 -20.09 11.70 1.32
CA VAL A 99 -20.37 10.65 0.33
C VAL A 99 -21.64 9.90 0.76
N MET A 100 -22.53 9.63 -0.19
CA MET A 100 -23.76 8.89 0.08
C MET A 100 -23.43 7.50 0.64
N ALA A 101 -24.27 6.94 1.51
CA ALA A 101 -24.07 5.57 1.94
C ALA A 101 -24.07 4.64 0.72
N TYR A 102 -23.06 3.76 0.63
CA TYR A 102 -22.88 2.83 -0.48
C TYR A 102 -22.65 1.41 0.06
N PRO A 103 -22.97 0.36 -0.70
CA PRO A 103 -22.69 -1.01 -0.29
C PRO A 103 -21.17 -1.25 -0.25
N GLU A 104 -20.69 -1.75 0.89
CA GLU A 104 -19.30 -2.22 1.04
C GLU A 104 -19.27 -3.73 0.86
N LEU A 105 -18.55 -4.20 -0.16
CA LEU A 105 -18.39 -5.62 -0.45
C LEU A 105 -17.06 -6.11 0.13
N THR A 106 -17.14 -7.15 0.95
CA THR A 106 -15.99 -7.73 1.68
C THR A 106 -15.33 -8.90 0.96
N ASP A 107 -15.87 -9.29 -0.20
CA ASP A 107 -15.34 -10.40 -0.97
C ASP A 107 -13.92 -10.10 -1.48
N PRO A 108 -13.00 -11.07 -1.44
CA PRO A 108 -11.65 -10.88 -1.95
C PRO A 108 -11.65 -10.86 -3.47
N MET A 109 -11.28 -9.72 -4.07
CA MET A 109 -11.39 -9.51 -5.52
C MET A 109 -10.38 -10.26 -6.38
N TYR A 110 -9.39 -10.95 -5.78
CA TYR A 110 -8.56 -11.90 -6.53
C TYR A 110 -9.33 -13.17 -6.91
N ALA A 111 -10.38 -13.56 -6.16
CA ALA A 111 -11.09 -14.81 -6.41
C ALA A 111 -11.84 -14.81 -7.76
N PRO A 112 -12.62 -13.77 -8.12
CA PRO A 112 -13.20 -13.67 -9.46
C PRO A 112 -12.16 -13.70 -10.59
N LEU A 113 -11.00 -13.06 -10.42
CA LEU A 113 -9.93 -13.09 -11.43
C LEU A 113 -9.41 -14.51 -11.64
N ARG A 114 -9.11 -15.21 -10.54
CA ARG A 114 -8.67 -16.61 -10.55
C ARG A 114 -9.69 -17.50 -11.25
N ASP A 115 -10.98 -17.31 -10.95
CA ASP A 115 -12.06 -18.16 -11.47
C ASP A 115 -12.23 -18.00 -12.99
N ILE A 116 -11.88 -16.84 -13.55
CA ILE A 116 -11.79 -16.66 -15.01
C ILE A 116 -10.50 -17.34 -15.53
N SER A 117 -9.34 -16.99 -14.97
CA SER A 117 -8.06 -17.64 -15.27
C SER A 117 -7.00 -17.28 -14.23
N GLY A 118 -6.29 -18.29 -13.70
CA GLY A 118 -5.15 -18.07 -12.81
C GLY A 118 -4.03 -17.22 -13.43
N GLU A 119 -3.90 -17.22 -14.76
CA GLU A 119 -2.90 -16.41 -15.47
C GLU A 119 -3.21 -14.89 -15.41
N TYR A 120 -4.45 -14.49 -15.11
CA TYR A 120 -4.78 -13.07 -14.90
C TYR A 120 -4.28 -12.54 -13.56
N MET A 121 -4.08 -13.42 -12.57
CA MET A 121 -3.53 -13.01 -11.28
C MET A 121 -2.00 -12.98 -11.31
N VAL A 122 -1.38 -14.02 -11.89
CA VAL A 122 0.07 -14.12 -12.02
C VAL A 122 0.43 -14.53 -13.44
N PRO A 123 1.18 -13.70 -14.19
CA PRO A 123 1.57 -14.04 -15.54
C PRO A 123 2.47 -15.27 -15.56
N ASN A 124 2.38 -16.06 -16.62
CA ASN A 124 3.24 -17.22 -16.84
C ASN A 124 3.25 -18.23 -15.68
N LEU A 125 2.10 -18.45 -15.03
CA LEU A 125 1.93 -19.41 -13.93
C LEU A 125 2.50 -20.82 -14.26
N LYS A 126 2.47 -21.19 -15.54
CA LYS A 126 3.03 -22.46 -16.07
C LYS A 126 4.55 -22.59 -15.90
N MET A 127 5.29 -21.48 -15.79
CA MET A 127 6.75 -21.50 -15.64
C MET A 127 7.19 -21.88 -14.23
N ILE A 128 6.33 -21.72 -13.22
CA ILE A 128 6.62 -22.16 -11.86
C ILE A 128 6.59 -23.69 -11.85
N GLN A 129 7.71 -24.35 -11.63
CA GLN A 129 7.77 -25.82 -11.67
C GLN A 129 7.02 -26.44 -10.48
N ASN A 130 6.64 -27.72 -10.60
CA ASN A 130 6.07 -28.46 -9.48
C ASN A 130 7.10 -28.63 -8.35
N ASN A 131 6.64 -28.62 -7.10
CA ASN A 131 7.45 -28.79 -5.88
C ASN A 131 8.53 -27.69 -5.72
N VAL A 132 8.15 -26.45 -5.99
CA VAL A 132 9.02 -25.27 -5.85
C VAL A 132 8.43 -24.29 -4.85
N ILE A 133 9.33 -23.70 -4.07
CA ILE A 133 9.07 -22.56 -3.22
C ILE A 133 9.87 -21.38 -3.76
N SER A 134 9.22 -20.23 -3.94
CA SER A 134 9.85 -19.03 -4.48
C SER A 134 9.21 -17.77 -3.91
N LEU A 135 9.81 -16.61 -4.19
CA LEU A 135 9.35 -15.31 -3.72
C LEU A 135 8.96 -14.43 -4.91
N LEU A 136 7.81 -13.78 -4.82
CA LEU A 136 7.34 -12.77 -5.75
C LEU A 136 7.13 -11.43 -5.05
N ASN A 137 7.16 -10.34 -5.82
CA ASN A 137 6.75 -9.03 -5.33
C ASN A 137 5.32 -8.72 -5.78
N VAL A 138 4.55 -8.04 -4.95
CA VAL A 138 3.21 -7.56 -5.31
C VAL A 138 3.31 -6.41 -6.31
N ASN A 139 2.56 -6.53 -7.41
CA ASN A 139 2.39 -5.42 -8.35
C ASN A 139 1.22 -4.52 -7.91
N GLY A 140 1.53 -3.46 -7.16
CA GLY A 140 0.54 -2.47 -6.69
C GLY A 140 -0.20 -1.77 -7.83
N LYS A 141 0.48 -1.46 -8.94
CA LYS A 141 -0.12 -0.84 -10.14
C LYS A 141 -1.24 -1.68 -10.73
N PHE A 142 -1.01 -2.99 -10.83
CA PHE A 142 -2.02 -3.93 -11.30
C PHE A 142 -3.23 -3.98 -10.37
N ILE A 143 -2.99 -4.11 -9.05
CA ILE A 143 -4.08 -4.17 -8.07
C ILE A 143 -4.92 -2.88 -8.11
N GLU A 144 -4.27 -1.71 -8.09
CA GLU A 144 -4.98 -0.43 -8.11
C GLU A 144 -5.77 -0.20 -9.40
N SER A 145 -5.18 -0.50 -10.56
CA SER A 145 -5.87 -0.36 -11.85
C SER A 145 -7.08 -1.27 -11.96
N TYR A 146 -6.95 -2.54 -11.57
CA TYR A 146 -8.05 -3.49 -11.54
C TYR A 146 -9.18 -3.04 -10.60
N MET A 147 -8.84 -2.65 -9.37
CA MET A 147 -9.83 -2.20 -8.38
C MET A 147 -10.51 -0.91 -8.81
N THR A 148 -9.81 0.00 -9.47
CA THR A 148 -10.40 1.24 -10.02
C THR A 148 -11.41 0.91 -11.12
N GLY A 149 -11.04 0.05 -12.08
CA GLY A 149 -11.94 -0.37 -13.15
C GLY A 149 -13.18 -1.08 -12.63
N LEU A 150 -13.02 -1.98 -11.67
CA LEU A 150 -14.11 -2.71 -11.03
C LEU A 150 -15.11 -1.76 -10.34
N ASN A 151 -14.60 -0.82 -9.54
CA ASN A 151 -15.46 0.18 -8.89
C ASN A 151 -16.16 1.09 -9.89
N HIS A 152 -15.47 1.47 -10.98
CA HIS A 152 -16.04 2.31 -12.02
C HIS A 152 -17.23 1.63 -12.71
N GLU A 153 -17.06 0.39 -13.17
CA GLU A 153 -18.12 -0.36 -13.84
C GLU A 153 -19.28 -0.69 -12.89
N PHE A 154 -18.99 -1.04 -11.64
CA PHE A 154 -20.05 -1.28 -10.65
C PHE A 154 -20.83 -0.01 -10.30
N ALA A 155 -20.18 1.15 -10.21
CA ALA A 155 -20.85 2.43 -10.03
C ALA A 155 -21.80 2.75 -11.20
N ARG A 156 -21.39 2.42 -12.44
CA ARG A 156 -22.20 2.61 -13.65
C ARG A 156 -23.41 1.69 -13.65
N GLU A 157 -23.23 0.43 -13.28
CA GLU A 157 -24.32 -0.55 -13.16
C GLU A 157 -25.33 -0.13 -12.09
N LEU A 158 -24.87 0.34 -10.93
CA LEU A 158 -25.76 0.86 -9.88
C LEU A 158 -26.57 2.07 -10.37
N LEU A 159 -25.92 3.00 -11.07
CA LEU A 159 -26.63 4.13 -11.68
C LEU A 159 -27.67 3.66 -12.70
N TRP A 160 -27.32 2.69 -13.54
CA TRP A 160 -28.23 2.11 -14.53
C TRP A 160 -29.45 1.42 -13.89
N ARG A 161 -29.26 0.79 -12.72
CA ARG A 161 -30.34 0.18 -11.92
C ARG A 161 -31.12 1.18 -11.05
N GLU A 162 -30.93 2.47 -11.26
CA GLU A 162 -31.56 3.54 -10.48
C GLU A 162 -31.27 3.46 -8.97
N TYR A 163 -30.16 2.81 -8.58
CA TYR A 163 -29.74 2.78 -7.18
C TYR A 163 -29.33 4.19 -6.76
N PRO A 164 -29.78 4.69 -5.59
CA PRO A 164 -29.36 5.99 -5.08
C PRO A 164 -27.84 6.01 -4.85
N THR A 165 -27.10 6.66 -5.74
CA THR A 165 -25.64 6.79 -5.63
C THR A 165 -25.19 8.18 -6.07
N ASP A 166 -24.14 8.68 -5.42
CA ASP A 166 -23.41 9.88 -5.84
C ASP A 166 -22.19 9.54 -6.72
N GLN A 167 -22.02 8.26 -7.08
CA GLN A 167 -20.90 7.69 -7.84
C GLN A 167 -19.51 7.88 -7.19
N ARG A 168 -19.44 8.34 -5.93
CA ARG A 168 -18.18 8.55 -5.19
C ARG A 168 -17.86 7.40 -4.24
N GLY A 169 -18.76 6.43 -4.12
CA GLY A 169 -18.60 5.22 -3.33
C GLY A 169 -17.42 4.37 -3.80
N SER A 170 -16.79 3.67 -2.84
CA SER A 170 -15.71 2.72 -3.10
C SER A 170 -16.16 1.34 -2.63
N TYR A 171 -16.93 0.68 -3.48
CA TYR A 171 -17.64 -0.57 -3.20
C TYR A 171 -16.69 -1.74 -2.92
N PHE A 172 -15.62 -1.83 -3.71
CA PHE A 172 -14.60 -2.87 -3.60
C PHE A 172 -13.29 -2.23 -3.15
N ARG A 173 -12.78 -2.64 -1.99
CA ARG A 173 -11.50 -2.14 -1.45
C ARG A 173 -10.55 -3.24 -0.99
N GLN A 174 -11.00 -4.49 -1.06
CA GLN A 174 -10.27 -5.68 -0.64
C GLN A 174 -9.91 -6.52 -1.86
N PHE A 175 -8.61 -6.65 -2.14
CA PHE A 175 -8.11 -7.51 -3.21
C PHE A 175 -7.80 -8.91 -2.68
N TRP A 176 -7.00 -9.00 -1.61
CA TRP A 176 -6.55 -10.27 -1.03
C TRP A 176 -7.51 -10.84 0.02
N ASP A 177 -7.50 -12.15 0.24
CA ASP A 177 -8.24 -12.75 1.35
C ASP A 177 -7.46 -12.61 2.66
N VAL A 178 -8.12 -11.96 3.62
CA VAL A 178 -7.60 -11.64 4.95
C VAL A 178 -8.41 -12.30 6.05
N ARG A 179 -9.41 -13.13 5.71
CA ARG A 179 -10.34 -13.72 6.68
C ARG A 179 -9.63 -14.50 7.79
N GLU A 180 -8.60 -15.25 7.43
CA GLU A 180 -7.76 -16.02 8.37
C GLU A 180 -7.00 -15.12 9.36
N VAL A 181 -6.51 -13.97 8.89
CA VAL A 181 -5.68 -13.03 9.68
C VAL A 181 -6.53 -12.10 10.55
N MET A 182 -7.74 -11.78 10.09
CA MET A 182 -8.66 -10.87 10.78
C MET A 182 -9.16 -11.44 12.11
N GLY A 183 -9.29 -12.76 12.20
CA GLY A 183 -9.88 -13.46 13.34
C GLY A 183 -11.40 -13.34 13.40
N ALA A 184 -12.01 -13.94 14.43
CA ALA A 184 -13.45 -13.87 14.64
C ALA A 184 -13.87 -12.47 15.12
N ASN A 185 -14.93 -11.90 14.52
CA ASN A 185 -15.54 -10.62 14.88
C ASN A 185 -14.58 -9.41 14.93
N PRO A 186 -13.99 -9.01 13.79
CA PRO A 186 -13.08 -7.86 13.76
C PRO A 186 -13.80 -6.52 13.96
N THR A 187 -13.17 -5.62 14.72
CA THR A 187 -13.63 -4.22 14.85
C THR A 187 -13.56 -3.50 13.50
N LYS A 188 -14.45 -2.54 13.24
CA LYS A 188 -14.44 -1.72 12.00
C LYS A 188 -13.07 -1.09 11.68
N ALA A 189 -12.36 -0.59 12.70
CA ALA A 189 -11.03 -0.04 12.52
C ALA A 189 -10.01 -1.09 12.03
N LYS A 190 -10.11 -2.33 12.54
CA LYS A 190 -9.28 -3.43 12.08
C LYS A 190 -9.62 -3.77 10.62
N ILE A 191 -10.90 -3.85 10.27
CA ILE A 191 -11.33 -4.10 8.88
C ILE A 191 -10.72 -3.07 7.93
N GLU A 192 -10.78 -1.79 8.30
CA GLU A 192 -10.22 -0.71 7.50
C GLU A 192 -8.70 -0.85 7.29
N GLN A 193 -7.94 -1.28 8.31
CA GLN A 193 -6.50 -1.50 8.21
C GLN A 193 -6.12 -2.63 7.24
N PHE A 194 -7.01 -3.61 7.02
CA PHE A 194 -6.75 -4.72 6.10
C PHE A 194 -7.27 -4.46 4.68
N LYS A 195 -7.97 -3.35 4.42
CA LYS A 195 -8.29 -2.97 3.04
C LYS A 195 -7.01 -2.67 2.26
N ASN A 196 -6.99 -2.97 0.96
CA ASN A 196 -5.82 -2.77 0.11
C ASN A 196 -5.72 -1.33 -0.39
N ILE A 197 -6.85 -0.73 -0.78
CA ILE A 197 -6.90 0.64 -1.31
C ILE A 197 -7.68 1.59 -0.39
N PRO A 198 -7.25 2.86 -0.26
CA PRO A 198 -8.05 3.88 0.37
C PRO A 198 -9.28 4.19 -0.50
N GLU A 199 -10.22 4.94 0.06
CA GLU A 199 -11.40 5.38 -0.70
C GLU A 199 -10.98 6.16 -1.95
N LEU A 200 -11.50 5.77 -3.13
CA LEU A 200 -11.09 6.29 -4.44
C LEU A 200 -11.23 7.81 -4.53
N HIS A 201 -12.28 8.38 -3.92
CA HIS A 201 -12.50 9.83 -3.93
C HIS A 201 -11.46 10.64 -3.13
N ARG A 202 -10.59 9.96 -2.36
CA ARG A 202 -9.48 10.58 -1.60
C ARG A 202 -8.12 10.37 -2.26
N TRP A 203 -8.08 9.69 -3.40
CA TRP A 203 -6.82 9.47 -4.12
C TRP A 203 -6.23 10.80 -4.55
N ALA A 204 -4.92 10.93 -4.40
CA ALA A 204 -4.23 12.16 -4.73
C ALA A 204 -4.00 12.20 -6.24
N LEU A 205 -4.44 13.27 -6.89
CA LEU A 205 -4.37 13.41 -8.36
C LEU A 205 -2.93 13.52 -8.89
N ASN A 206 -1.96 13.73 -8.02
CA ASN A 206 -0.53 13.88 -8.36
C ASN A 206 0.30 12.62 -8.03
N ARG A 207 -0.37 11.50 -7.73
CA ARG A 207 0.28 10.22 -7.44
C ARG A 207 0.02 9.24 -8.57
N ASP A 208 1.01 8.40 -8.83
CA ASP A 208 0.88 7.35 -9.83
C ASP A 208 0.07 6.18 -9.27
N LEU A 209 -0.45 5.33 -10.16
CA LEU A 209 -0.95 4.03 -9.76
C LEU A 209 0.17 3.24 -9.07
N GLY A 210 -0.19 2.49 -8.03
CA GLY A 210 0.70 1.74 -7.15
C GLY A 210 1.10 2.48 -5.87
N ASP A 211 0.88 3.80 -5.79
CA ASP A 211 1.24 4.62 -4.63
C ASP A 211 0.10 4.75 -3.60
N HIS A 212 -1.11 4.24 -3.90
CA HIS A 212 -2.31 4.37 -3.09
C HIS A 212 -2.52 3.15 -2.20
N ASN A 213 -1.51 2.78 -1.42
CA ASN A 213 -1.65 1.71 -0.44
C ASN A 213 -2.36 2.23 0.83
N ASN A 214 -3.46 1.59 1.22
CA ASN A 214 -4.16 1.93 2.47
C ASN A 214 -3.38 1.55 3.73
N ARG A 215 -2.33 0.74 3.57
CA ARG A 215 -1.49 0.21 4.65
C ARG A 215 -0.12 0.91 4.61
N PRO A 216 0.03 2.12 5.17
CA PRO A 216 1.27 2.90 5.07
C PRO A 216 2.46 2.27 5.81
N THR A 217 2.20 1.37 6.76
CA THR A 217 3.23 0.60 7.49
C THR A 217 3.68 -0.67 6.75
N VAL A 218 3.06 -0.96 5.61
CA VAL A 218 3.32 -2.18 4.86
C VAL A 218 4.27 -1.86 3.70
N LYS A 219 5.48 -2.44 3.77
CA LYS A 219 6.53 -2.28 2.76
C LYS A 219 6.22 -3.10 1.50
N ASP A 220 7.09 -3.04 0.47
CA ASP A 220 6.99 -3.80 -0.79
C ASP A 220 6.76 -5.30 -0.54
N ASN A 221 5.49 -5.69 -0.38
CA ASN A 221 5.06 -6.98 0.13
C ASN A 221 5.71 -8.12 -0.65
N VAL A 222 6.56 -8.90 0.04
CA VAL A 222 7.03 -10.17 -0.48
C VAL A 222 5.92 -11.22 -0.34
N VAL A 223 5.68 -11.96 -1.42
CA VAL A 223 4.72 -13.06 -1.49
C VAL A 223 5.48 -14.36 -1.64
N LEU A 224 5.37 -15.22 -0.64
CA LEU A 224 5.84 -16.59 -0.72
C LEU A 224 4.90 -17.40 -1.62
N VAL A 225 5.46 -17.99 -2.66
CA VAL A 225 4.79 -18.92 -3.56
C VAL A 225 5.20 -20.33 -3.19
N VAL A 226 4.22 -21.17 -2.89
CA VAL A 226 4.42 -22.60 -2.65
C VAL A 226 3.60 -23.35 -3.68
N ARG A 227 4.27 -24.05 -4.59
CA ARG A 227 3.64 -24.98 -5.54
C ARG A 227 4.07 -26.40 -5.22
N GLY A 228 3.12 -27.26 -4.87
CA GLY A 228 3.41 -28.68 -4.64
C GLY A 228 2.33 -29.40 -3.85
N GLU A 229 2.50 -30.71 -3.70
CA GLU A 229 1.50 -31.56 -3.05
C GLU A 229 1.49 -31.44 -1.52
N LEU A 230 2.53 -30.83 -0.92
CA LEU A 230 2.66 -30.70 0.53
C LEU A 230 1.44 -30.02 1.15
N LEU A 231 1.05 -28.85 0.64
CA LEU A 231 -0.09 -28.09 1.16
C LEU A 231 -1.45 -28.69 0.77
N LYS A 232 -1.48 -29.55 -0.25
CA LYS A 232 -2.65 -30.35 -0.60
C LYS A 232 -2.86 -31.49 0.41
N ARG A 233 -1.77 -32.16 0.82
CA ARG A 233 -1.79 -33.23 1.83
C ARG A 233 -1.96 -32.69 3.25
N TYR A 234 -1.37 -31.54 3.55
CA TYR A 234 -1.38 -30.90 4.87
C TYR A 234 -1.90 -29.45 4.78
N PRO A 235 -3.21 -29.24 4.56
CA PRO A 235 -3.79 -27.91 4.40
C PRO A 235 -3.70 -27.03 5.67
N ASN A 236 -3.56 -27.66 6.85
CA ASN A 236 -3.45 -26.99 8.14
C ASN A 236 -2.01 -26.58 8.52
N THR A 237 -1.06 -26.67 7.58
CA THR A 237 0.33 -26.25 7.79
C THR A 237 0.38 -24.79 8.22
N VAL A 238 1.07 -24.50 9.32
CA VAL A 238 1.25 -23.14 9.82
C VAL A 238 2.47 -22.56 9.12
N ILE A 239 2.27 -21.41 8.47
CA ILE A 239 3.31 -20.74 7.68
C ILE A 239 3.52 -19.34 8.25
N TYR A 240 4.76 -19.02 8.61
CA TYR A 240 5.17 -17.73 9.14
C TYR A 240 6.62 -17.43 8.76
N ALA A 241 7.05 -16.18 8.92
CA ALA A 241 8.44 -15.81 8.75
C ALA A 241 9.09 -15.59 10.13
N GLN A 242 10.33 -16.06 10.28
CA GLN A 242 11.14 -15.88 11.49
C GLN A 242 12.49 -15.28 11.12
N ARG A 243 12.96 -14.33 11.91
CA ARG A 243 14.25 -13.68 11.68
C ARG A 243 15.38 -14.71 11.80
N ALA A 244 16.38 -14.59 10.94
CA ALA A 244 17.61 -15.35 11.06
C ALA A 244 18.50 -14.78 12.18
N ASP A 245 19.47 -15.56 12.64
CA ASP A 245 20.56 -15.10 13.48
C ASP A 245 21.90 -15.56 12.90
N TRP A 246 22.94 -14.77 13.14
CA TRP A 246 24.29 -15.10 12.67
C TRP A 246 24.89 -16.21 13.54
N PRO A 247 25.48 -17.26 12.95
CA PRO A 247 26.28 -18.20 13.72
C PRO A 247 27.54 -17.46 14.19
N VAL A 248 27.71 -17.34 15.50
CA VAL A 248 28.84 -16.62 16.11
C VAL A 248 29.79 -17.64 16.74
N GLU A 249 31.05 -17.58 16.33
CA GLU A 249 32.12 -18.36 16.95
C GLU A 249 33.24 -17.39 17.38
N ASN A 250 33.64 -17.46 18.65
CA ASN A 250 34.65 -16.56 19.24
C ASN A 250 34.38 -15.06 19.04
N GLY A 251 33.10 -14.66 18.96
CA GLY A 251 32.69 -13.27 18.78
C GLY A 251 32.78 -12.73 17.33
N GLN A 252 33.08 -13.59 16.36
CA GLN A 252 33.02 -13.27 14.93
C GLN A 252 31.94 -14.10 14.22
N ILE A 253 31.36 -13.53 13.15
CA ILE A 253 30.38 -14.23 12.33
C ILE A 253 31.09 -15.28 11.50
N ASP A 254 30.66 -16.52 11.61
CA ASP A 254 31.11 -17.60 10.74
C ASP A 254 30.19 -17.72 9.52
N THR A 255 30.56 -17.05 8.43
CA THR A 255 29.79 -17.08 7.17
C THR A 255 29.82 -18.43 6.45
N THR A 256 30.63 -19.40 6.91
CA THR A 256 30.67 -20.75 6.34
C THR A 256 29.55 -21.65 6.86
N LYS A 257 28.98 -21.31 8.03
CA LYS A 257 27.86 -22.03 8.63
C LYS A 257 26.53 -21.49 8.14
N VAL A 258 25.52 -22.36 8.14
CA VAL A 258 24.13 -21.97 7.85
C VAL A 258 23.65 -21.03 8.97
N ARG A 259 22.81 -20.07 8.61
CA ARG A 259 22.21 -19.12 9.56
C ARG A 259 21.27 -19.86 10.51
N ASN A 260 21.24 -19.43 11.77
CA ASN A 260 20.38 -20.00 12.79
C ASN A 260 19.01 -19.30 12.79
N LEU A 261 18.02 -19.91 13.42
CA LEU A 261 16.77 -19.23 13.75
C LEU A 261 17.01 -18.34 14.97
N ALA A 262 16.61 -17.08 14.90
CA ALA A 262 16.63 -16.21 16.07
C ALA A 262 15.59 -16.68 17.08
N ASP A 263 15.79 -16.36 18.36
CA ASP A 263 14.85 -16.68 19.42
C ASP A 263 13.43 -16.11 19.13
N GLU A 264 12.39 -16.90 19.42
CA GLU A 264 11.00 -16.58 19.08
C GLU A 264 10.51 -15.32 19.81
N ASP A 265 10.87 -15.18 21.08
CA ASP A 265 10.47 -14.05 21.96
C ASP A 265 11.35 -12.81 21.78
N GLY A 266 12.39 -12.91 20.96
CA GLY A 266 13.31 -11.82 20.70
C GLY A 266 12.71 -10.70 19.83
N SER A 267 13.37 -9.55 19.86
CA SER A 267 13.12 -8.47 18.91
C SER A 267 14.42 -7.79 18.52
N MET A 268 14.53 -7.38 17.26
CA MET A 268 15.65 -6.60 16.77
C MET A 268 15.13 -5.32 16.14
N ALA A 269 15.71 -4.17 16.51
CA ALA A 269 15.29 -2.84 16.05
C ALA A 269 13.78 -2.55 16.23
N GLY A 270 13.17 -3.08 17.30
CA GLY A 270 11.75 -2.89 17.61
C GLY A 270 10.79 -3.71 16.73
N GLN A 271 11.30 -4.61 15.88
CA GLN A 271 10.51 -5.58 15.13
C GLN A 271 10.59 -6.95 15.82
N ALA A 272 9.43 -7.59 16.02
CA ALA A 272 9.35 -8.95 16.53
C ALA A 272 10.09 -9.90 15.59
N ASN A 273 10.74 -10.93 16.16
CA ASN A 273 11.43 -11.94 15.38
C ASN A 273 10.47 -12.84 14.59
N ILE A 274 9.17 -12.86 14.93
CA ILE A 274 8.13 -13.58 14.21
C ILE A 274 7.22 -12.62 13.45
N GLN A 275 6.98 -12.92 12.18
CA GLN A 275 6.03 -12.21 11.31
C GLN A 275 4.99 -13.20 10.76
N HIS A 276 3.72 -12.90 11.07
CA HIS A 276 2.59 -13.65 10.54
C HIS A 276 2.19 -13.16 9.14
N PRO A 277 1.57 -14.02 8.32
CA PRO A 277 1.12 -13.63 6.99
C PRO A 277 0.05 -12.55 7.07
N LEU A 278 0.10 -11.60 6.12
CA LEU A 278 -0.86 -10.52 5.96
C LEU A 278 -2.11 -10.94 5.20
N PHE A 279 -1.94 -11.90 4.29
CA PHE A 279 -3.01 -12.42 3.44
C PHE A 279 -2.59 -13.77 2.84
N LYS A 280 -3.60 -14.51 2.38
CA LYS A 280 -3.44 -15.78 1.68
C LYS A 280 -4.26 -15.76 0.40
N ALA A 281 -3.71 -16.30 -0.67
CA ALA A 281 -4.42 -16.57 -1.90
C ALA A 281 -4.07 -17.96 -2.41
N GLN A 282 -5.02 -18.59 -3.09
CA GLN A 282 -4.83 -19.93 -3.63
C GLN A 282 -5.35 -19.97 -5.06
N ILE A 283 -4.52 -20.52 -5.95
CA ILE A 283 -4.92 -20.94 -7.29
C ILE A 283 -4.98 -22.46 -7.27
N LEU A 284 -6.16 -23.00 -7.53
CA LEU A 284 -6.36 -24.45 -7.56
C LEU A 284 -5.56 -25.08 -8.72
N PRO A 285 -5.04 -26.31 -8.56
CA PRO A 285 -5.24 -27.18 -7.39
C PRO A 285 -4.19 -27.01 -6.27
N ASP A 286 -3.00 -26.51 -6.54
CA ASP A 286 -1.81 -26.73 -5.70
C ASP A 286 -0.87 -25.52 -5.53
N ILE A 287 -1.30 -24.31 -5.90
CA ILE A 287 -0.47 -23.10 -5.82
C ILE A 287 -1.01 -22.17 -4.73
N TYR A 288 -0.16 -21.87 -3.75
CA TYR A 288 -0.46 -20.99 -2.63
C TYR A 288 0.43 -19.75 -2.66
N PHE A 289 -0.18 -18.60 -2.39
CA PHE A 289 0.46 -17.28 -2.31
C PHE A 289 0.24 -16.73 -0.91
N ILE A 290 1.32 -16.40 -0.20
CA ILE A 290 1.27 -15.97 1.20
C ILE A 290 2.07 -14.68 1.32
N GLY A 291 1.38 -13.58 1.63
CA GLY A 291 2.00 -12.25 1.70
C GLY A 291 2.57 -11.92 3.06
N PHE A 292 3.75 -11.32 3.12
CA PHE A 292 4.43 -10.88 4.34
C PHE A 292 4.78 -9.39 4.26
N ASN A 293 4.81 -8.72 5.41
CA ASN A 293 5.25 -7.33 5.52
C ASN A 293 6.78 -7.21 5.54
N LEU A 294 7.44 -7.73 4.52
CA LEU A 294 8.90 -7.75 4.39
C LEU A 294 9.28 -7.30 2.99
N THR A 295 10.43 -6.63 2.87
CA THR A 295 11.03 -6.30 1.57
C THR A 295 12.00 -7.39 1.11
N VAL A 296 12.25 -7.47 -0.19
CA VAL A 296 13.24 -8.43 -0.76
C VAL A 296 14.62 -8.26 -0.12
N LYS A 297 15.04 -7.02 0.16
CA LYS A 297 16.32 -6.72 0.82
C LYS A 297 16.35 -7.27 2.25
N GLU A 298 15.29 -7.07 3.02
CA GLU A 298 15.19 -7.60 4.39
C GLU A 298 15.20 -9.12 4.38
N VAL A 299 14.47 -9.77 3.46
CA VAL A 299 14.37 -11.22 3.37
C VAL A 299 15.73 -11.87 3.01
N LYS A 300 16.48 -11.28 2.07
CA LYS A 300 17.81 -11.76 1.69
C LYS A 300 18.83 -11.63 2.83
N GLY A 301 18.71 -10.55 3.60
CA GLY A 301 19.73 -10.15 4.56
C GLY A 301 20.97 -9.56 3.87
N ASP A 302 21.84 -9.03 4.71
CA ASP A 302 23.13 -8.45 4.39
C ASP A 302 24.22 -9.56 4.33
N PRO A 303 25.42 -9.28 3.80
CA PRO A 303 26.47 -10.28 3.62
C PRO A 303 27.11 -10.81 4.92
N GLY A 304 26.89 -10.18 6.07
CA GLY A 304 27.33 -10.69 7.37
C GLY A 304 28.75 -10.28 7.75
N ASN A 305 29.15 -9.06 7.39
CA ASN A 305 30.45 -8.51 7.77
C ASN A 305 30.47 -7.94 9.20
N SER A 306 29.30 -7.71 9.79
CA SER A 306 29.14 -7.18 11.15
C SER A 306 27.87 -7.73 11.80
N LEU A 307 27.91 -7.94 13.13
CA LEU A 307 26.77 -8.41 13.93
C LEU A 307 25.58 -7.44 13.95
N ALA A 308 25.81 -6.18 13.56
CA ALA A 308 24.75 -5.19 13.41
C ALA A 308 23.98 -5.30 12.07
N GLU A 309 24.48 -6.10 11.12
CA GLU A 309 23.86 -6.31 9.81
C GLU A 309 22.68 -7.27 9.89
N ASN A 310 21.72 -7.13 8.98
CA ASN A 310 20.53 -7.97 9.01
C ASN A 310 20.84 -9.39 8.50
N PRO A 311 20.63 -10.44 9.31
CA PRO A 311 20.86 -11.83 8.91
C PRO A 311 19.82 -12.36 7.90
N GLY A 312 18.72 -11.64 7.67
CA GLY A 312 17.66 -12.08 6.77
C GLY A 312 16.49 -12.73 7.50
N TRP A 313 15.62 -13.39 6.73
CA TRP A 313 14.43 -14.06 7.24
C TRP A 313 14.32 -15.48 6.69
N PHE A 314 13.89 -16.40 7.55
CA PHE A 314 13.44 -17.73 7.20
C PHE A 314 11.93 -17.75 7.02
N PHE A 315 11.45 -18.50 6.04
CA PHE A 315 10.05 -18.89 5.94
C PHE A 315 9.91 -20.29 6.51
N ILE A 316 9.05 -20.41 7.51
CA ILE A 316 8.84 -21.64 8.26
C ILE A 316 7.53 -22.26 7.84
N LEU A 317 7.60 -23.54 7.47
CA LEU A 317 6.45 -24.41 7.29
C LEU A 317 6.47 -25.42 8.44
N ARG A 318 5.53 -25.28 9.37
CA ARG A 318 5.43 -26.17 10.53
C ARG A 318 4.09 -26.89 10.58
N GLU A 319 4.13 -28.11 11.08
CA GLU A 319 2.91 -28.82 11.44
C GLU A 319 2.17 -28.12 12.58
N ARG A 320 0.83 -28.24 12.59
CA ARG A 320 0.01 -27.60 13.61
C ARG A 320 0.26 -28.27 14.97
N PRO A 321 0.57 -27.51 16.03
CA PRO A 321 0.83 -28.09 17.33
C PRO A 321 -0.33 -28.90 17.95
N GLY A 322 -1.57 -28.67 17.52
CA GLY A 322 -2.76 -29.34 18.06
C GLY A 322 -3.09 -30.70 17.44
N GLU A 323 -2.29 -31.22 16.51
CA GLU A 323 -2.57 -32.47 15.79
C GLU A 323 -1.50 -33.54 16.12
N PRO A 324 -1.56 -34.19 17.30
CA PRO A 324 -0.59 -35.23 17.65
C PRO A 324 -0.74 -36.44 16.72
N ARG A 325 0.39 -37.00 16.28
CA ARG A 325 0.44 -38.20 15.45
C ARG A 325 1.21 -39.29 16.15
N PHE A 326 0.77 -40.52 15.94
CA PHE A 326 1.45 -41.70 16.42
C PHE A 326 1.77 -42.61 15.25
N GLY A 327 3.00 -43.10 15.21
CA GLY A 327 3.50 -43.95 14.15
C GLY A 327 5.01 -43.90 14.05
N PHE A 328 5.55 -44.71 13.16
CA PHE A 328 6.97 -44.76 12.86
C PHE A 328 7.25 -44.20 11.47
N ASP A 329 8.49 -43.83 11.23
CA ASP A 329 8.90 -43.37 9.92
C ASP A 329 8.91 -44.51 8.90
N ILE A 330 8.68 -44.15 7.64
CA ILE A 330 8.81 -45.06 6.50
C ILE A 330 10.27 -45.01 6.06
N GLY A 331 11.07 -45.95 6.55
CA GLY A 331 12.47 -46.11 6.18
C GLY A 331 12.70 -47.19 5.12
N ASP A 332 13.79 -47.07 4.37
CA ASP A 332 14.21 -48.08 3.39
C ASP A 332 14.89 -49.30 4.04
N ALA A 333 15.50 -49.11 5.23
CA ALA A 333 16.20 -50.15 5.97
C ALA A 333 16.02 -49.98 7.49
N PRO A 334 16.08 -51.08 8.28
CA PRO A 334 16.04 -50.99 9.73
C PRO A 334 17.30 -50.30 10.27
N GLN A 335 17.14 -49.34 11.20
CA GLN A 335 18.26 -48.69 11.88
C GLN A 335 18.70 -49.50 13.09
N ASN A 336 19.98 -49.86 13.19
CA ASN A 336 20.54 -50.57 14.34
C ASN A 336 22.06 -50.30 14.47
N PRO A 337 22.57 -49.97 15.67
CA PRO A 337 21.83 -49.69 16.91
C PRO A 337 21.02 -48.40 16.82
N LEU A 338 19.91 -48.32 17.56
CA LEU A 338 19.12 -47.09 17.71
C LEU A 338 19.75 -46.21 18.77
N TYR A 339 19.96 -44.92 18.53
CA TYR A 339 20.38 -43.97 19.57
C TYR A 339 19.19 -43.26 20.20
N THR A 340 18.18 -42.85 19.42
CA THR A 340 16.92 -42.28 19.93
C THR A 340 15.72 -43.08 19.44
N TRP A 341 14.57 -42.93 20.09
CA TRP A 341 13.34 -43.60 19.66
C TRP A 341 12.85 -43.09 18.29
N ASN A 342 13.20 -41.87 17.91
CA ASN A 342 12.90 -41.30 16.58
C ASN A 342 13.59 -42.03 15.42
N GLU A 343 14.66 -42.79 15.68
CA GLU A 343 15.33 -43.60 14.65
C GLU A 343 14.58 -44.91 14.36
N LEU A 344 13.61 -45.27 15.20
CA LEU A 344 12.80 -46.48 15.05
C LEU A 344 11.82 -46.32 13.88
N ASN A 345 11.98 -47.13 12.84
CA ASN A 345 11.12 -47.09 11.66
C ASN A 345 10.27 -48.37 11.50
N TRP A 346 9.29 -48.35 10.60
CA TRP A 346 8.40 -49.52 10.38
C TRP A 346 9.16 -50.79 9.95
N LYS A 347 10.32 -50.67 9.31
CA LYS A 347 11.14 -51.83 8.91
C LYS A 347 11.83 -52.50 10.09
N ASN A 348 12.20 -51.76 11.14
CA ASN A 348 12.69 -52.34 12.40
C ASN A 348 11.68 -53.30 13.02
N LEU A 349 10.40 -52.97 12.91
CA LEU A 349 9.30 -53.77 13.46
C LEU A 349 8.98 -54.98 12.59
N GLY A 350 9.29 -54.92 11.28
CA GLY A 350 9.00 -56.01 10.34
C GLY A 350 7.50 -56.30 10.20
N THR A 351 6.66 -55.30 10.46
CA THR A 351 5.20 -55.41 10.32
C THR A 351 4.84 -55.23 8.84
N ALA A 352 4.04 -56.14 8.29
CA ALA A 352 3.53 -56.01 6.93
C ALA A 352 2.51 -54.86 6.84
N ASP A 353 2.39 -54.24 5.67
CA ASP A 353 1.41 -53.18 5.44
C ASP A 353 -0.01 -53.66 5.76
N GLY A 354 -0.73 -52.92 6.61
CA GLY A 354 -2.07 -53.29 7.09
C GLY A 354 -2.10 -54.38 8.18
N GLY A 355 -0.94 -54.85 8.66
CA GLY A 355 -0.84 -55.79 9.77
C GLY A 355 -1.00 -55.13 11.15
N GLN A 356 -1.17 -55.96 12.17
CA GLN A 356 -1.17 -55.51 13.57
C GLN A 356 0.23 -55.58 14.16
N LEU A 357 0.65 -54.51 14.84
CA LEU A 357 1.90 -54.51 15.60
C LEU A 357 1.72 -55.28 16.92
N THR A 358 2.48 -56.36 17.08
CA THR A 358 2.54 -57.11 18.34
C THR A 358 3.77 -56.68 19.15
N ILE A 359 3.59 -56.36 20.42
CA ILE A 359 4.69 -56.01 21.35
C ILE A 359 5.35 -57.30 21.86
N ASN A 360 6.13 -57.95 21.00
CA ASN A 360 6.82 -59.21 21.30
C ASN A 360 8.34 -59.13 21.12
N ARG A 361 8.87 -57.94 20.85
CA ARG A 361 10.30 -57.67 20.67
C ARG A 361 10.78 -56.73 21.76
N ASN A 362 12.08 -56.79 22.03
CA ASN A 362 12.76 -55.83 22.89
C ASN A 362 13.67 -54.96 22.01
N PHE A 363 13.58 -53.65 22.16
CA PHE A 363 14.50 -52.70 21.55
C PHE A 363 15.30 -52.01 22.65
N THR A 364 16.60 -51.81 22.40
CA THR A 364 17.50 -51.13 23.33
C THR A 364 18.18 -49.99 22.60
N LEU A 365 18.23 -48.83 23.23
CA LEU A 365 19.01 -47.70 22.73
C LEU A 365 20.49 -47.95 23.01
N GLY A 366 21.35 -47.66 22.03
CA GLY A 366 22.80 -47.70 22.14
C GLY A 366 23.34 -46.42 22.77
N ASN A 367 24.56 -46.48 23.31
CA ASN A 367 25.17 -45.37 24.04
C ASN A 367 26.02 -44.43 23.17
N THR A 368 26.19 -44.75 21.89
CA THR A 368 27.05 -44.00 20.96
C THR A 368 26.22 -43.03 20.13
N ASN A 369 26.39 -41.73 20.37
CA ASN A 369 25.72 -40.69 19.57
C ASN A 369 26.25 -40.69 18.14
N PRO A 370 25.40 -40.86 17.12
CA PRO A 370 25.82 -40.82 15.72
C PRO A 370 26.09 -39.40 15.21
N LEU A 371 25.63 -38.36 15.92
CA LEU A 371 25.73 -36.96 15.52
C LEU A 371 26.82 -36.21 16.31
N THR A 372 27.39 -35.18 15.68
CA THR A 372 28.44 -34.32 16.25
C THR A 372 28.02 -32.84 16.22
N GLY A 373 28.73 -31.99 16.95
CA GLY A 373 28.41 -30.56 17.07
C GLY A 373 27.12 -30.30 17.85
N ASP A 374 26.45 -29.18 17.56
CA ASP A 374 25.20 -28.78 18.24
C ASP A 374 24.08 -29.81 18.03
N ALA A 375 23.96 -30.36 16.82
CA ALA A 375 23.04 -31.46 16.54
C ALA A 375 23.33 -32.71 17.39
N GLY A 376 24.61 -32.96 17.70
CA GLY A 376 25.01 -34.00 18.64
C GLY A 376 24.56 -33.70 20.08
N LEU A 377 24.66 -32.44 20.53
CA LEU A 377 24.21 -32.04 21.86
C LEU A 377 22.69 -32.20 22.03
N ASP A 378 21.92 -31.77 21.03
CA ASP A 378 20.46 -31.92 21.03
C ASP A 378 20.05 -33.39 20.98
N ASN A 379 20.71 -34.20 20.14
CA ASN A 379 20.46 -35.64 20.07
C ASN A 379 20.79 -36.35 21.38
N LYS A 380 21.84 -35.90 22.09
CA LYS A 380 22.18 -36.41 23.41
C LYS A 380 21.12 -36.03 24.45
N ALA A 381 20.65 -34.79 24.46
CA ALA A 381 19.60 -34.36 25.38
C ALA A 381 18.32 -35.20 25.19
N ARG A 382 17.94 -35.46 23.93
CA ARG A 382 16.85 -36.37 23.57
C ARG A 382 17.10 -37.79 24.05
N HIS A 383 18.29 -38.35 23.81
CA HIS A 383 18.65 -39.67 24.30
C HIS A 383 18.52 -39.81 25.82
N ASP A 384 18.97 -38.81 26.59
CA ASP A 384 18.88 -38.81 28.05
C ASP A 384 17.41 -38.82 28.55
N GLU A 385 16.46 -38.31 27.76
CA GLU A 385 15.02 -38.45 28.00
C GLU A 385 14.49 -39.82 27.58
N ASP A 386 14.88 -40.28 26.40
CA ASP A 386 14.42 -41.51 25.77
C ASP A 386 14.82 -42.78 26.55
N VAL A 387 16.00 -42.79 27.19
CA VAL A 387 16.50 -43.92 27.99
C VAL A 387 15.58 -44.26 29.17
N LYS A 388 14.70 -43.33 29.59
CA LYS A 388 13.72 -43.57 30.66
C LYS A 388 12.58 -44.49 30.21
N TYR A 389 12.36 -44.60 28.91
CA TYR A 389 11.31 -45.42 28.31
C TYR A 389 11.92 -46.64 27.63
N SER A 390 11.25 -47.79 27.73
CA SER A 390 11.75 -49.04 27.16
C SER A 390 10.67 -49.76 26.39
N TRP A 391 11.01 -50.32 25.24
CA TRP A 391 10.14 -51.20 24.48
C TRP A 391 10.44 -52.66 24.82
N SER A 392 9.53 -53.31 25.52
CA SER A 392 9.61 -54.69 25.98
C SER A 392 8.24 -55.33 26.11
N THR A 393 8.20 -56.65 26.34
CA THR A 393 6.94 -57.40 26.57
C THR A 393 6.14 -56.95 27.80
N THR A 394 6.77 -56.21 28.72
CA THR A 394 6.14 -55.70 29.96
C THR A 394 5.88 -54.19 29.91
N THR A 395 6.05 -53.56 28.75
CA THR A 395 5.95 -52.10 28.60
C THR A 395 4.52 -51.59 28.77
N ASN A 396 4.38 -50.45 29.45
CA ASN A 396 3.08 -49.82 29.66
C ASN A 396 2.60 -49.10 28.40
N ALA A 397 1.28 -48.95 28.24
CA ALA A 397 0.68 -48.21 27.13
C ALA A 397 1.17 -46.75 27.05
N ALA A 398 1.50 -46.12 28.19
CA ALA A 398 2.05 -44.77 28.23
C ALA A 398 3.44 -44.67 27.56
N ASP A 399 4.32 -45.65 27.81
CA ASP A 399 5.65 -45.69 27.22
C ASP A 399 5.58 -45.95 25.71
N ILE A 400 4.65 -46.82 25.28
CA ILE A 400 4.39 -47.06 23.85
C ILE A 400 3.85 -45.79 23.19
N ALA A 401 2.95 -45.05 23.86
CA ALA A 401 2.45 -43.79 23.35
C ALA A 401 3.59 -42.76 23.19
N TYR A 402 4.53 -42.68 24.13
CA TYR A 402 5.72 -41.84 24.01
C TYR A 402 6.60 -42.27 22.83
N ILE A 403 6.95 -43.56 22.72
CA ILE A 403 7.83 -44.07 21.67
C ILE A 403 7.21 -43.94 20.27
N THR A 404 5.89 -44.10 20.17
CA THR A 404 5.16 -43.96 18.90
C THR A 404 4.83 -42.50 18.57
N TYR A 405 5.01 -41.57 19.51
CA TYR A 405 4.67 -40.17 19.26
C TYR A 405 5.63 -39.57 18.24
N GLN A 406 5.07 -39.04 17.15
CA GLN A 406 5.87 -38.41 16.10
C GLN A 406 6.15 -36.96 16.47
N ASP A 407 7.43 -36.62 16.44
CA ASP A 407 7.88 -35.23 16.53
C ASP A 407 7.32 -34.40 15.38
N LYS A 408 6.99 -33.15 15.70
CA LYS A 408 6.41 -32.23 14.73
C LYS A 408 7.47 -31.79 13.76
N VAL A 409 7.13 -31.85 12.49
CA VAL A 409 8.02 -31.39 11.43
C VAL A 409 7.98 -29.87 11.34
N MET A 410 9.16 -29.27 11.35
CA MET A 410 9.38 -27.86 11.04
C MET A 410 10.45 -27.77 9.95
N ILE A 411 10.13 -27.08 8.87
CA ILE A 411 11.08 -26.79 7.79
C ILE A 411 11.26 -25.28 7.75
N ALA A 412 12.51 -24.82 7.84
CA ALA A 412 12.88 -23.43 7.70
C ALA A 412 13.71 -23.25 6.43
N ILE A 413 13.28 -22.36 5.53
CA ILE A 413 13.97 -22.06 4.28
C ILE A 413 14.38 -20.60 4.28
N HIS A 414 15.66 -20.33 4.05
CA HIS A 414 16.17 -18.97 4.10
C HIS A 414 15.79 -18.18 2.84
N GLY A 415 15.44 -16.91 3.00
CA GLY A 415 15.09 -15.99 1.92
C GLY A 415 16.08 -15.95 0.74
N SER A 416 17.38 -16.02 1.03
CA SER A 416 18.44 -15.98 0.00
C SER A 416 18.43 -17.20 -0.93
N GLU A 417 18.01 -18.37 -0.46
CA GLU A 417 17.97 -19.59 -1.27
C GLU A 417 16.88 -19.51 -2.35
N MET A 418 15.81 -18.77 -2.07
CA MET A 418 14.70 -18.57 -3.02
C MET A 418 14.92 -17.43 -4.01
N LEU A 419 15.91 -16.55 -3.76
CA LEU A 419 16.19 -15.35 -4.56
C LEU A 419 17.35 -15.52 -5.54
N ASN A 420 18.15 -16.58 -5.40
CA ASN A 420 19.25 -16.89 -6.29
C ASN A 420 18.76 -17.76 -7.46
N PHE A 421 18.13 -17.13 -8.45
CA PHE A 421 17.86 -17.71 -9.77
C PHE A 421 18.51 -16.89 -10.87
#